data_AF-A0A6V8ETF3-F1
#
_entry.id   AF-A0A6V8ETF3-F1
#
_cell.length_a   1.000
_cell.length_b   1.000
_cell.length_c   1.000
_cell.angle_alpha   90.00
_cell.angle_beta   90.00
_cell.angle_gamma   90.00
#
_symmetry.space_group_name_H-M   'P 1'
#
loop_
_entity.id
_entity.type
_entity.pdbx_description
1 polymer ?
#
loop_
_entity_poly.entity_id
_entity_poly.type
_entity_poly.pdbx_seq_one_letter_code
_entity_poly.pdbx_strand_id
1 'polypeptide(L)'
;MRSIEITKASVRDRLVVDSEVWMEHPDDHDFQPRASIEGKRLMISNAGQLIDSASIELDDEQYAAAERDRLIELRVKFGVQGMHGVLVHKTPNPRDGPKAKKLAESRWKTVLPLKF
;
A
#
# COMPACT_ATOMS: atom_id res chain seq x y z
N MET A 1 -10.66 2.33 12.01
CA MET A 1 -11.06 2.60 10.61
C MET A 1 -10.01 2.05 9.66
N ARG A 2 -10.45 1.27 8.65
CA ARG A 2 -9.57 0.65 7.66
C ARG A 2 -9.45 1.56 6.45
N SER A 3 -8.23 1.78 5.96
CA SER A 3 -8.01 2.66 4.82
C SER A 3 -6.84 2.21 3.95
N ILE A 4 -6.92 2.55 2.67
CA ILE A 4 -5.83 2.44 1.72
C ILE A 4 -5.33 3.86 1.45
N GLU A 5 -4.02 4.05 1.37
CA GLU A 5 -3.39 5.29 0.95
C GLU A 5 -2.35 4.97 -0.14
N ILE A 6 -2.46 5.61 -1.31
CA ILE A 6 -1.42 5.50 -2.34
C ILE A 6 -0.39 6.58 -2.08
N THR A 7 0.83 6.16 -1.77
CA THR A 7 1.94 7.07 -1.45
C THR A 7 2.74 7.47 -2.68
N LYS A 8 2.81 6.59 -3.69
CA LYS A 8 3.60 6.83 -4.90
C LYS A 8 3.14 5.96 -6.07
N ALA A 9 3.18 6.54 -7.26
CA ALA A 9 3.18 5.82 -8.54
C ALA A 9 4.53 6.09 -9.25
N SER A 10 5.10 5.07 -9.90
CA SER A 10 6.32 5.23 -10.71
C SER A 10 6.44 4.14 -11.77
N VAL A 11 7.10 4.46 -12.88
CA VAL A 11 7.41 3.49 -13.94
C VAL A 11 8.77 2.86 -13.68
N ARG A 12 8.83 1.53 -13.75
CA ARG A 12 10.09 0.76 -13.86
C ARG A 12 9.98 -0.13 -15.10
N ASP A 13 9.84 -1.44 -14.90
CA ASP A 13 9.47 -2.37 -15.97
C ASP A 13 7.96 -2.30 -16.29
N ARG A 14 7.17 -1.92 -15.29
CA ARG A 14 5.72 -1.69 -15.33
C ARG A 14 5.36 -0.57 -14.37
N LEU A 15 4.08 -0.17 -14.34
CA LEU A 15 3.58 0.74 -13.32
C LEU A 15 3.69 0.09 -11.92
N VAL A 16 4.47 0.71 -11.05
CA VAL A 16 4.66 0.34 -9.65
C VAL A 16 3.91 1.33 -8.78
N VAL A 17 3.10 0.80 -7.87
CA VAL A 17 2.25 1.58 -6.95
C VAL A 17 2.63 1.20 -5.53
N ASP A 18 3.12 2.17 -4.76
CA ASP A 18 3.41 2.01 -3.34
C ASP A 18 2.20 2.51 -2.53
N SER A 19 1.65 1.66 -1.67
CA SER A 19 0.50 1.97 -0.83
C SER A 19 0.72 1.59 0.64
N GLU A 20 0.14 2.37 1.54
CA GLU A 20 -0.04 1.98 2.94
C GLU A 20 -1.48 1.52 3.17
N VAL A 21 -1.64 0.42 3.91
CA VAL A 21 -2.95 -0.12 4.28
C VAL A 21 -3.03 -0.15 5.79
N TRP A 22 -3.98 0.59 6.33
CA TRP A 22 -4.26 0.65 7.75
C TRP A 22 -5.38 -0.32 8.09
N MET A 23 -5.07 -1.27 8.96
CA MET A 23 -6.02 -2.20 9.54
C MET A 23 -6.47 -1.73 10.91
N GLU A 24 -7.67 -2.17 11.31
CA GLU A 24 -8.22 -1.87 12.62
C GLU A 24 -7.74 -2.84 13.70
N HIS A 25 -7.59 -4.11 13.34
CA HIS A 25 -7.15 -5.17 14.24
C HIS A 25 -6.05 -6.02 13.60
N PRO A 26 -5.18 -6.66 14.41
CA PRO A 26 -4.08 -7.45 13.88
C PRO A 26 -4.51 -8.72 13.14
N ASP A 27 -5.72 -9.22 13.39
CA ASP A 27 -6.34 -10.38 12.75
C ASP A 27 -7.11 -10.04 11.46
N ASP A 28 -7.13 -8.77 11.07
CA ASP A 28 -7.71 -8.27 9.82
C ASP A 28 -6.78 -8.58 8.63
N HIS A 29 -6.75 -9.85 8.26
CA HIS A 29 -5.86 -10.39 7.22
C HIS A 29 -6.51 -10.45 5.83
N ASP A 30 -7.78 -10.06 5.69
CA ASP A 30 -8.57 -10.26 4.46
C ASP A 30 -8.42 -9.10 3.46
N PHE A 31 -7.17 -8.75 3.15
CA PHE A 31 -6.85 -7.74 2.14
C PHE A 31 -6.73 -8.38 0.74
N GLN A 32 -7.72 -8.12 -0.09
CA GLN A 32 -7.88 -8.60 -1.46
C GLN A 32 -7.91 -7.43 -2.46
N PRO A 33 -6.76 -6.80 -2.77
CA PRO A 33 -6.72 -5.59 -3.57
C PRO A 33 -7.15 -5.84 -5.02
N ARG A 34 -7.85 -4.86 -5.59
CA ARG A 34 -8.25 -4.76 -6.99
C ARG A 34 -7.76 -3.43 -7.54
N ALA A 35 -7.37 -3.44 -8.80
CA ALA A 35 -6.93 -2.25 -9.50
C ALA A 35 -7.87 -1.97 -10.67
N SER A 36 -8.31 -0.74 -10.79
CA SER A 36 -9.06 -0.24 -11.94
C SER A 36 -8.56 1.12 -12.35
N ILE A 37 -8.76 1.48 -13.60
CA ILE A 37 -8.38 2.77 -14.15
C ILE A 37 -9.56 3.38 -14.88
N GLU A 38 -9.83 4.66 -14.62
CA GLU A 38 -10.86 5.43 -15.28
C GLU A 38 -10.22 6.72 -15.80
N GLY A 39 -10.11 6.87 -17.12
CA GLY A 39 -9.25 7.90 -17.70
C GLY A 39 -7.80 7.73 -17.21
N LYS A 40 -7.19 8.77 -16.65
CA LYS A 40 -5.83 8.70 -16.05
C LYS A 40 -5.83 8.45 -14.55
N ARG A 41 -7.00 8.19 -13.97
CA ARG A 41 -7.14 7.99 -12.53
C ARG A 41 -7.05 6.50 -12.21
N LEU A 42 -5.98 6.12 -11.53
CA LEU A 42 -5.84 4.78 -10.98
C LEU A 42 -6.59 4.70 -9.65
N MET A 43 -7.39 3.64 -9.46
CA MET A 43 -8.05 3.33 -8.21
C MET A 43 -7.61 1.95 -7.70
N ILE A 44 -7.28 1.89 -6.41
CA ILE A 44 -7.07 0.65 -5.67
C ILE A 44 -8.23 0.49 -4.69
N SER A 45 -8.94 -0.63 -4.80
CA SER A 45 -10.05 -0.99 -3.92
C SER A 45 -9.81 -2.37 -3.31
N ASN A 46 -10.58 -2.72 -2.28
CA ASN A 46 -10.56 -4.05 -1.70
C ASN A 46 -11.78 -4.85 -2.15
N ALA A 47 -11.61 -6.12 -2.49
CA ALA A 47 -12.74 -7.02 -2.69
C ALA A 47 -13.31 -7.47 -1.33
N GLY A 48 -14.63 -7.53 -1.23
CA GLY A 48 -15.31 -8.00 -0.02
C GLY A 48 -15.52 -6.89 1.01
N GLN A 49 -14.64 -6.82 2.02
CA GLN A 49 -14.77 -5.90 3.15
C GLN A 49 -14.73 -4.44 2.70
N LEU A 50 -15.53 -3.58 3.35
CA LEU A 50 -15.57 -2.14 3.10
C LEU A 50 -14.29 -1.50 3.65
N ILE A 51 -13.25 -1.44 2.81
CA ILE A 51 -12.05 -0.64 3.04
C ILE A 51 -12.12 0.52 2.07
N ASP A 52 -11.88 1.74 2.56
CA ASP A 52 -11.88 2.93 1.72
C ASP A 52 -10.85 2.78 0.59
N SER A 53 -11.33 3.00 -0.64
CA SER A 53 -10.49 2.95 -1.81
C SER A 53 -9.56 4.17 -1.86
N ALA A 54 -8.40 3.96 -2.46
CA ALA A 54 -7.45 5.02 -2.74
C ALA A 54 -7.41 5.28 -4.24
N SER A 55 -7.13 6.52 -4.62
CA SER A 55 -6.91 6.87 -6.02
C SER A 55 -5.79 7.89 -6.19
N ILE A 56 -5.14 7.83 -7.34
CA ILE A 56 -4.08 8.74 -7.73
C ILE A 56 -4.22 9.08 -9.22
N GLU A 57 -3.92 10.31 -9.58
CA GLU A 57 -3.81 10.72 -10.98
C GLU A 57 -2.46 10.29 -11.53
N LEU A 58 -2.47 9.60 -12.66
CA LEU A 58 -1.26 9.19 -13.36
C LEU A 58 -0.83 10.27 -14.35
N ASP A 59 0.48 10.44 -14.49
CA ASP A 59 1.05 11.19 -15.61
C ASP A 59 0.98 10.38 -16.92
N ASP A 60 1.34 11.02 -18.04
CA ASP A 60 1.24 10.43 -19.37
C ASP A 60 2.12 9.18 -19.53
N GLU A 61 3.30 9.17 -18.90
CA GLU A 61 4.24 8.05 -18.96
C GLU A 61 3.71 6.86 -18.16
N GLN A 62 3.21 7.13 -16.94
CA GLN A 62 2.59 6.15 -16.05
C GLN A 62 1.34 5.55 -16.68
N TYR A 63 0.49 6.37 -17.28
CA TYR A 63 -0.73 5.94 -17.96
C TYR A 63 -0.40 5.05 -19.17
N ALA A 64 0.55 5.46 -20.02
CA ALA A 64 0.98 4.67 -21.17
C ALA A 64 1.57 3.31 -20.75
N ALA A 65 2.33 3.26 -19.66
CA ALA A 65 2.84 2.01 -19.10
C ALA A 65 1.71 1.09 -18.61
N ALA A 66 0.70 1.65 -17.93
CA ALA A 66 -0.48 0.90 -17.48
C ALA A 66 -1.31 0.32 -18.62
N GLU A 67 -1.55 1.10 -19.69
CA GLU A 67 -2.25 0.63 -20.89
C GLU A 67 -1.51 -0.49 -21.61
N ARG A 68 -0.18 -0.39 -21.73
CA ARG A 68 0.68 -1.38 -22.39
C ARG A 68 0.67 -2.71 -21.66
N ASP A 69 0.89 -2.70 -20.35
CA ASP A 69 1.06 -3.94 -19.57
C ASP A 69 -0.26 -4.56 -19.11
N ARG A 70 -1.31 -3.74 -18.94
CA ARG A 70 -2.60 -4.11 -18.32
C ARG A 70 -2.45 -4.76 -16.94
N LEU A 71 -1.29 -4.57 -16.30
CA LEU A 71 -0.88 -5.13 -15.02
C LEU A 71 -0.13 -4.05 -14.25
N ILE A 72 -0.35 -3.99 -12.93
CA ILE A 72 0.45 -3.15 -12.03
C ILE A 72 1.18 -4.00 -11.02
N GLU A 73 2.31 -3.51 -10.54
CA GLU A 73 2.96 -4.01 -9.34
C GLU A 73 2.48 -3.19 -8.13
N LEU A 74 1.72 -3.81 -7.24
CA LEU A 74 1.30 -3.19 -5.99
C LEU A 74 2.27 -3.58 -4.87
N ARG A 75 2.79 -2.58 -4.15
CA ARG A 75 3.62 -2.74 -2.96
C ARG A 75 2.88 -2.16 -1.78
N VAL A 76 2.64 -3.00 -0.79
CA VAL A 76 1.82 -2.68 0.37
C VAL A 76 2.69 -2.67 1.62
N LYS A 77 2.57 -1.62 2.42
CA LYS A 77 3.02 -1.59 3.80
C LYS A 77 1.80 -1.61 4.70
N PHE A 78 1.70 -2.62 5.55
CA PHE A 78 0.59 -2.74 6.49
C PHE A 78 0.89 -2.02 7.80
N GLY A 79 -0.08 -1.24 8.27
CA GLY A 79 -0.14 -0.65 9.59
C GLY A 79 -1.38 -1.14 10.33
N VAL A 80 -1.34 -1.16 11.66
CA VAL A 80 -2.51 -1.47 12.49
C VAL A 80 -2.74 -0.32 13.46
N GLN A 81 -3.95 0.23 13.47
CA GLN A 81 -4.33 1.26 14.43
C GLN A 81 -4.36 0.65 15.84
N GLY A 82 -3.89 1.39 16.85
CA GLY A 82 -4.06 1.00 18.26
C GLY A 82 -3.17 -0.15 18.78
N MET A 83 -2.43 -0.88 17.94
CA MET A 83 -1.39 -1.82 18.46
C MET A 83 -0.22 -1.11 19.14
N HIS A 84 -0.07 0.19 18.91
CA HIS A 84 0.87 1.04 19.62
C HIS A 84 0.17 1.62 20.85
N GLY A 85 -0.02 0.80 21.89
CA GLY A 85 -0.29 1.35 23.22
C GLY A 85 0.79 2.37 23.57
N VAL A 86 0.42 3.52 24.14
CA VAL A 86 1.43 4.47 24.63
C VAL A 86 2.08 3.84 25.84
N LEU A 87 3.32 3.33 25.69
CA LEU A 87 4.14 2.86 26.80
C LEU A 87 4.27 4.00 27.82
N VAL A 88 3.61 3.87 28.97
CA VAL A 88 3.67 4.82 30.08
C VAL A 88 5.07 4.80 30.72
N HIS A 89 5.70 3.62 30.73
CA HIS A 89 7.06 3.41 31.20
C HIS A 89 7.93 2.93 30.03
N LYS A 90 8.52 3.88 29.30
CA LYS A 90 9.46 3.57 28.22
C LYS A 90 10.83 3.28 28.83
N THR A 91 11.27 2.03 28.83
CA THR A 91 12.70 1.74 28.91
C THR A 91 13.33 2.15 27.58
N PRO A 92 14.22 3.16 27.52
CA PRO A 92 14.84 3.55 26.27
C PRO A 92 15.63 2.36 25.70
N ASN A 93 15.31 1.98 24.46
CA ASN A 93 16.13 1.05 23.67
C ASN A 93 16.67 1.82 22.46
N PRO A 94 17.58 2.79 22.66
CA PRO A 94 18.15 3.58 21.58
C PRO A 94 18.85 2.62 20.61
N ARG A 95 18.31 2.57 19.40
CA ARG A 95 18.77 1.74 18.28
C ARG A 95 19.29 2.69 17.20
N ASP A 96 20.10 3.63 17.64
CA ASP A 96 20.56 4.79 16.86
C ASP A 96 21.99 4.55 16.34
N GLY A 97 22.60 3.43 16.73
CA GLY A 97 23.95 3.05 16.32
C GLY A 97 24.02 2.61 14.85
N PRO A 98 25.20 2.68 14.23
CA PRO A 98 25.41 2.43 12.79
C PRO A 98 25.08 1.00 12.31
N LYS A 99 24.79 0.06 13.21
CA LYS A 99 24.38 -1.33 12.91
C LYS A 99 23.05 -1.72 13.56
N ALA A 100 22.27 -0.73 14.01
CA ALA A 100 21.01 -1.02 14.65
C ALA A 100 20.04 -1.69 13.65
N LYS A 101 19.47 -2.83 14.06
CA LYS A 101 18.51 -3.57 13.24
C LYS A 101 17.19 -2.82 13.23
N LYS A 102 16.78 -2.33 12.06
CA LYS A 102 15.43 -1.77 11.86
C LYS A 102 14.38 -2.84 12.17
N LEU A 103 13.30 -2.46 12.83
CA LEU A 103 12.17 -3.37 13.07
C LEU A 103 11.64 -3.88 11.72
N ALA A 104 11.24 -5.14 11.69
CA ALA A 104 10.59 -5.71 10.52
C ALA A 104 9.26 -4.97 10.31
N GLU A 105 9.08 -4.41 9.12
CA GLU A 105 7.81 -3.84 8.69
C GLU A 105 7.07 -4.90 7.88
N SER A 106 5.76 -5.04 8.11
CA SER A 106 4.92 -5.93 7.32
C SER A 106 4.77 -5.37 5.90
N ARG A 107 5.55 -5.91 4.97
CA ARG A 107 5.55 -5.53 3.56
C ARG A 107 5.07 -6.68 2.70
N TRP A 108 4.23 -6.37 1.72
CA TRP A 108 3.74 -7.31 0.74
C TRP A 108 3.86 -6.74 -0.66
N LYS A 109 4.16 -7.59 -1.64
CA LYS A 109 4.28 -7.22 -3.04
C LYS A 109 3.47 -8.21 -3.88
N THR A 110 2.66 -7.69 -4.78
CA THR A 110 1.82 -8.49 -5.68
C THR A 110 1.68 -7.82 -7.04
N VAL A 111 1.22 -8.59 -8.03
CA VAL A 111 0.89 -8.09 -9.37
C VAL A 111 -0.62 -8.19 -9.55
N LEU A 112 -1.25 -7.09 -9.96
CA LEU A 112 -2.70 -7.02 -10.13
C LEU A 112 -3.06 -6.74 -11.58
N PRO A 113 -4.06 -7.44 -12.15
CA PRO A 113 -4.64 -7.07 -13.44
C PRO A 113 -5.39 -5.75 -13.31
N LEU A 114 -5.23 -4.88 -14.33
CA LEU A 114 -5.99 -3.65 -14.46
C LEU A 114 -7.33 -3.93 -15.12
N LYS A 115 -8.39 -3.37 -14.53
CA LYS A 115 -9.69 -3.22 -15.18
C LYS A 115 -9.82 -1.81 -15.74
N PHE A 116 -10.27 -1.71 -16.98
CA PHE A 116 -10.61 -0.47 -17.65
C PHE A 116 -12.14 -0.30 -17.64
#